data_AF-A0A8I1QI10-F1
#
_entry.id   AF-A0A8I1QI10-F1
#
_cell.length_a   1.000
_cell.length_b   1.000
_cell.length_c   1.000
_cell.angle_alpha   90.00
_cell.angle_beta   90.00
_cell.angle_gamma   90.00
#
_symmetry.space_group_name_H-M   'P 1'
#
loop_
_entity.id
_entity.type
_entity.pdbx_description
1 polymer ?
#
loop_
_entity_poly.entity_id
_entity_poly.type
_entity_poly.pdbx_seq_one_letter_code
_entity_poly.pdbx_strand_id
1 'polypeptide(L)'
;MSRPLAVLLLLIATAIWGLAFVAQKAAMAHMGPLTFSGTRFLLGGVALLPFALIELRRKAVRPSQFTPRLWLQIAVLCAAFFCGSILQQYGLAQTSVTNSGFLTALYVLFVPLIAFVVIRAKPHPIIYLGAPLALVGIFYLNGGRLEAFNFGDMLVVASALFWGGHVFMLGLLTRQTGLPIALSAITVLSVGVVCLAAAFAFEVPDLQGILDGWVQILYVGLMSTAIAFTLQAIGQQHVPSANAAIILSAESLFAALGGALLLGERLPLVGYAGAALIFCAIILVEAVPALRQRRAVGTA
;
A
#
# COMPACT_ATOMS: atom_id res chain seq x y z
N MET A 1 -0.99 -16.28 14.18
CA MET A 1 0.19 -15.38 14.33
C MET A 1 -0.11 -14.37 15.44
N SER A 2 0.89 -13.92 16.20
CA SER A 2 0.68 -12.89 17.22
C SER A 2 0.47 -11.51 16.59
N ARG A 3 -0.29 -10.63 17.25
CA ARG A 3 -0.52 -9.27 16.76
C ARG A 3 0.78 -8.44 16.58
N PRO A 4 1.76 -8.47 17.51
CA PRO A 4 3.00 -7.72 17.33
C PRO A 4 3.79 -8.15 16.09
N LEU A 5 3.80 -9.45 15.78
CA LEU A 5 4.44 -9.94 14.56
C LEU A 5 3.71 -9.42 13.32
N ALA A 6 2.37 -9.42 13.31
CA ALA A 6 1.59 -8.83 12.22
C ALA A 6 1.90 -7.34 11.99
N VAL A 7 2.01 -6.57 13.07
CA VAL A 7 2.40 -5.14 13.02
C VAL A 7 3.82 -4.99 12.45
N LEU A 8 4.77 -5.83 12.86
CA LEU A 8 6.13 -5.83 12.32
C LEU A 8 6.13 -6.11 10.82
N LEU A 9 5.33 -7.06 10.32
CA LEU A 9 5.21 -7.31 8.88
C LEU A 9 4.69 -6.08 8.12
N LEU A 10 3.71 -5.36 8.69
CA LEU A 10 3.20 -4.10 8.11
C LEU A 10 4.26 -2.99 8.11
N LEU A 11 5.06 -2.89 9.18
CA LEU A 11 6.17 -1.93 9.28
C LEU A 11 7.33 -2.25 8.32
N ILE A 12 7.57 -3.52 8.02
CA ILE A 12 8.55 -3.92 7.00
C ILE A 12 7.99 -3.61 5.61
N ALA A 13 6.71 -3.92 5.35
CA ALA A 13 6.06 -3.64 4.06
C ALA A 13 6.12 -2.15 3.72
N THR A 14 5.77 -1.29 4.67
CA THR A 14 5.77 0.17 4.50
C THR A 14 7.17 0.75 4.31
N ALA A 15 8.20 0.17 4.96
CA ALA A 15 9.60 0.55 4.72
C ALA A 15 10.05 0.23 3.29
N ILE A 16 9.69 -0.96 2.80
CA ILE A 16 9.98 -1.37 1.42
C ILE A 16 9.27 -0.45 0.43
N TRP A 17 7.98 -0.14 0.63
CA TRP A 17 7.23 0.75 -0.26
C TRP A 17 7.73 2.18 -0.26
N GLY A 18 8.03 2.74 0.92
CA GLY A 18 8.56 4.10 1.02
C GLY A 18 9.86 4.26 0.22
N LEU A 19 10.80 3.33 0.37
CA LEU A 19 12.04 3.33 -0.42
C LEU A 19 11.79 3.04 -1.91
N ALA A 20 10.78 2.22 -2.23
CA ALA A 20 10.40 1.92 -3.61
C ALA A 20 9.94 3.15 -4.41
N PHE A 21 9.40 4.20 -3.78
CA PHE A 21 9.06 5.43 -4.52
C PHE A 21 10.26 6.03 -5.26
N VAL A 22 11.48 5.93 -4.71
CA VAL A 22 12.70 6.40 -5.39
C VAL A 22 12.96 5.61 -6.67
N ALA A 23 12.90 4.28 -6.59
CA ALA A 23 13.09 3.41 -7.75
C ALA A 23 11.97 3.59 -8.78
N GLN A 24 10.72 3.74 -8.33
CA GLN A 24 9.57 4.00 -9.20
C GLN A 24 9.72 5.34 -9.92
N LYS A 25 10.20 6.41 -9.25
CA LYS A 25 10.48 7.71 -9.86
C LYS A 25 11.60 7.62 -10.88
N ALA A 26 12.70 6.95 -10.54
CA ALA A 26 13.84 6.77 -11.43
C ALA A 26 13.46 5.99 -12.70
N ALA A 27 12.59 4.99 -12.59
CA ALA A 27 12.11 4.22 -13.74
C ALA A 27 11.35 5.06 -14.78
N MET A 28 10.73 6.17 -14.38
CA MET A 28 9.98 7.06 -15.29
C MET A 28 10.89 7.80 -16.27
N ALA A 29 12.22 7.78 -16.08
CA ALA A 29 13.17 8.27 -17.08
C ALA A 29 13.36 7.32 -18.26
N HIS A 30 12.97 6.04 -18.12
CA HIS A 30 13.25 4.99 -19.09
C HIS A 30 12.01 4.44 -19.79
N MET A 31 10.86 4.43 -19.10
CA MET A 31 9.62 3.86 -19.64
C MET A 31 8.37 4.50 -19.06
N GLY A 32 7.24 4.34 -19.75
CA GLY A 32 5.96 4.86 -19.33
C GLY A 32 5.38 4.18 -18.07
N PRO A 33 4.45 4.85 -17.35
CA PRO A 33 3.80 4.32 -16.15
C PRO A 33 3.11 2.96 -16.34
N LEU A 34 2.42 2.73 -17.46
CA LEU A 34 1.72 1.47 -17.75
C LEU A 34 2.73 0.36 -18.07
N THR A 35 3.75 0.65 -18.87
CA THR A 35 4.83 -0.29 -19.18
C THR A 35 5.56 -0.74 -17.91
N PHE A 36 5.95 0.22 -17.06
CA PHE A 36 6.61 -0.06 -15.78
C PHE A 36 5.71 -0.86 -14.84
N SER A 37 4.44 -0.47 -14.72
CA SER A 37 3.49 -1.17 -13.84
C SER A 37 3.19 -2.58 -14.33
N GLY A 38 2.98 -2.77 -15.63
CA GLY A 38 2.76 -4.09 -16.23
C GLY A 38 3.93 -5.03 -15.98
N THR A 39 5.15 -4.60 -16.32
CA THR A 39 6.36 -5.42 -16.16
C THR A 39 6.64 -5.77 -14.70
N ARG A 40 6.62 -4.80 -13.78
CA ARG A 40 6.90 -5.05 -12.35
C ARG A 40 5.83 -5.93 -11.69
N PHE A 41 4.56 -5.77 -12.07
CA PHE A 41 3.46 -6.55 -11.49
C PHE A 41 3.44 -7.99 -12.01
N LEU A 42 3.75 -8.20 -13.30
CA LEU A 42 3.92 -9.53 -13.85
C LEU A 42 5.12 -10.24 -13.22
N LEU A 43 6.26 -9.55 -13.07
CA LEU A 43 7.43 -10.10 -12.40
C LEU A 43 7.10 -10.52 -10.96
N GLY A 44 6.51 -9.62 -10.17
CA GLY A 44 6.11 -9.92 -8.79
C GLY A 44 5.06 -11.02 -8.70
N GLY A 45 4.10 -11.04 -9.62
CA GLY A 45 3.05 -12.05 -9.68
C GLY A 45 3.57 -13.45 -10.04
N VAL A 46 4.48 -13.54 -11.01
CA VAL A 46 5.16 -14.80 -11.36
C VAL A 46 6.00 -15.30 -10.18
N ALA A 47 6.71 -14.40 -9.50
CA ALA A 47 7.46 -14.75 -8.30
C ALA A 47 6.57 -15.26 -7.14
N LEU A 48 5.34 -14.75 -7.01
CA LEU A 48 4.37 -15.20 -6.00
C LEU A 48 3.62 -16.48 -6.37
N LEU A 49 3.50 -16.80 -7.66
CA LEU A 49 2.67 -17.89 -8.15
C LEU A 49 2.99 -19.25 -7.49
N PRO A 50 4.25 -19.68 -7.32
CA PRO A 50 4.57 -20.94 -6.62
C PRO A 50 4.02 -20.96 -5.19
N PHE A 51 4.15 -19.86 -4.45
CA PHE A 51 3.71 -19.75 -3.06
C PHE A 51 2.18 -19.73 -2.96
N ALA A 52 1.49 -19.07 -3.90
CA ALA A 52 0.04 -19.10 -4.00
C ALA A 52 -0.48 -20.52 -4.27
N LEU A 53 0.15 -21.26 -5.20
CA LEU A 53 -0.21 -22.65 -5.49
C LEU A 53 0.02 -23.57 -4.29
N ILE A 54 1.12 -23.36 -3.55
CA ILE A 54 1.40 -24.09 -2.30
C ILE A 54 0.33 -23.78 -1.24
N GLU A 55 -0.05 -22.51 -1.06
CA GLU A 55 -1.09 -22.11 -0.10
C GLU A 55 -2.44 -22.77 -0.43
N LEU A 56 -2.86 -22.71 -1.70
CA LEU A 56 -4.11 -23.33 -2.17
C LEU A 56 -4.11 -24.84 -1.94
N ARG A 57 -2.99 -25.53 -2.26
CA ARG A 57 -2.84 -26.97 -2.02
C ARG A 57 -2.86 -27.32 -0.54
N ARG A 58 -2.08 -26.62 0.30
CA ARG A 58 -1.98 -26.88 1.75
C ARG A 58 -3.32 -26.68 2.47
N LYS A 59 -4.14 -25.74 2.00
CA LYS A 59 -5.47 -25.48 2.56
C LYS A 59 -6.58 -26.29 1.89
N ALA A 60 -6.23 -27.22 0.98
CA ALA A 60 -7.15 -28.06 0.24
C ALA A 60 -8.30 -27.25 -0.42
N VAL A 61 -7.97 -26.07 -0.96
CA VAL A 61 -8.97 -25.15 -1.51
C VAL A 61 -9.58 -25.76 -2.76
N ARG A 62 -10.91 -25.86 -2.78
CA ARG A 62 -11.69 -26.37 -3.91
C ARG A 62 -12.16 -25.21 -4.79
N PRO A 63 -12.20 -25.37 -6.12
CA PRO A 63 -12.72 -24.34 -7.03
C PRO A 63 -14.12 -23.85 -6.67
N SER A 64 -14.99 -24.72 -6.13
CA SER A 64 -16.35 -24.37 -5.69
C SER A 64 -16.41 -23.36 -4.55
N GLN A 65 -15.32 -23.16 -3.80
CA GLN A 65 -15.23 -22.11 -2.77
C GLN A 65 -15.12 -20.71 -3.38
N PHE A 66 -14.64 -20.61 -4.63
CA PHE A 66 -14.64 -19.37 -5.40
C PHE A 66 -16.01 -19.13 -6.04
N THR A 67 -16.98 -18.77 -5.20
CA THR A 67 -18.32 -18.39 -5.64
C THR A 67 -18.28 -17.16 -6.57
N PRO A 68 -19.29 -16.95 -7.44
CA PRO A 68 -19.38 -15.75 -8.26
C PRO A 68 -19.30 -14.45 -7.45
N ARG A 69 -19.87 -14.45 -6.24
CA ARG A 69 -19.77 -13.32 -5.31
C ARG A 69 -18.33 -13.06 -4.87
N LEU A 70 -17.56 -14.11 -4.56
CA LEU A 70 -16.15 -13.95 -4.19
C LEU A 70 -15.33 -13.42 -5.37
N TRP A 71 -15.56 -13.94 -6.58
CA TRP A 71 -14.92 -13.42 -7.79
C TRP A 71 -15.23 -11.95 -8.05
N LEU A 72 -16.47 -11.51 -7.83
CA LEU A 72 -16.83 -10.09 -7.90
C LEU A 72 -16.06 -9.25 -6.87
N GLN A 73 -15.92 -9.72 -5.63
CA GLN A 73 -15.14 -9.01 -4.61
C GLN A 73 -13.64 -8.96 -4.96
N ILE A 74 -13.09 -10.03 -5.54
CA ILE A 74 -11.71 -10.06 -6.04
C ILE A 74 -11.56 -9.08 -7.22
N ALA A 75 -12.54 -9.00 -8.13
CA ALA A 75 -12.51 -8.03 -9.22
C ALA A 75 -12.52 -6.58 -8.71
N VAL A 76 -13.31 -6.28 -7.66
CA VAL A 76 -13.29 -4.96 -7.00
C VAL A 76 -11.93 -4.69 -6.34
N LEU A 77 -11.32 -5.70 -5.70
CA LEU A 77 -9.96 -5.61 -5.15
C LEU A 77 -8.93 -5.26 -6.25
N CYS A 78 -8.98 -5.97 -7.39
CA CYS A 78 -8.08 -5.73 -8.52
C CYS A 78 -8.32 -4.36 -9.17
N ALA A 79 -9.57 -3.93 -9.32
CA ALA A 79 -9.92 -2.62 -9.86
C ALA A 79 -9.40 -1.48 -8.97
N ALA A 80 -9.60 -1.58 -7.65
CA ALA A 80 -9.05 -0.61 -6.70
C ALA A 80 -7.52 -0.58 -6.74
N PHE A 81 -6.86 -1.73 -6.83
CA PHE A 81 -5.41 -1.79 -6.96
C PHE A 81 -4.92 -1.19 -8.28
N PHE A 82 -5.57 -1.46 -9.41
CA PHE A 82 -5.23 -0.88 -10.72
C PHE A 82 -5.38 0.65 -10.70
N CYS A 83 -6.54 1.17 -10.30
CA CYS A 83 -6.77 2.61 -10.25
C CYS A 83 -5.81 3.32 -9.29
N GLY A 84 -5.58 2.75 -8.10
CA GLY A 84 -4.63 3.30 -7.13
C GLY A 84 -3.20 3.31 -7.66
N SER A 85 -2.71 2.17 -8.16
CA SER A 85 -1.34 2.07 -8.67
C SER A 85 -1.07 2.93 -9.90
N ILE A 86 -2.00 3.00 -10.85
CA ILE A 86 -1.79 3.78 -12.08
C ILE A 86 -1.89 5.29 -11.81
N LEU A 87 -2.90 5.76 -11.07
CA LEU A 87 -2.99 7.17 -10.71
C LEU A 87 -1.76 7.62 -9.91
N GLN A 88 -1.31 6.78 -8.97
CA GLN A 88 -0.09 7.06 -8.21
C GLN A 88 1.15 7.09 -9.11
N GLN A 89 1.31 6.15 -10.05
CA GLN A 89 2.48 6.10 -10.91
C GLN A 89 2.56 7.30 -11.86
N TYR A 90 1.43 7.70 -12.48
CA TYR A 90 1.36 8.93 -13.28
C TYR A 90 1.56 10.19 -12.44
N GLY A 91 1.07 10.19 -11.21
CA GLY A 91 1.27 11.27 -10.26
C GLY A 91 2.75 11.42 -9.86
N LEU A 92 3.38 10.31 -9.48
CA LEU A 92 4.79 10.21 -9.10
C LEU A 92 5.71 10.64 -10.24
N ALA A 93 5.37 10.37 -11.50
CA ALA A 93 6.14 10.87 -12.64
C ALA A 93 6.26 12.40 -12.64
N GLN A 94 5.27 13.12 -12.10
CA GLN A 94 5.16 14.58 -12.14
C GLN A 94 5.42 15.28 -10.80
N THR A 95 5.34 14.58 -9.68
CA THR A 95 5.63 15.14 -8.34
C THR A 95 6.88 14.54 -7.69
N SER A 96 7.26 15.02 -6.50
CA SER A 96 8.42 14.53 -5.75
C SER A 96 8.13 13.17 -5.08
N VAL A 97 9.20 12.49 -4.65
CA VAL A 97 9.08 11.22 -3.91
C VAL A 97 8.43 11.48 -2.55
N THR A 98 8.90 12.51 -1.84
CA THR A 98 8.34 12.93 -0.55
C THR A 98 6.85 13.28 -0.67
N ASN A 99 6.45 14.09 -1.68
CA ASN A 99 5.04 14.43 -1.88
C ASN A 99 4.20 13.20 -2.21
N SER A 100 4.68 12.31 -3.08
CA SER A 100 3.95 11.10 -3.44
C SER A 100 3.69 10.19 -2.24
N GLY A 101 4.71 9.96 -1.41
CA GLY A 101 4.56 9.17 -0.19
C GLY A 101 3.58 9.81 0.81
N PHE A 102 3.68 11.13 0.99
CA PHE A 102 2.77 11.93 1.81
C PHE A 102 1.30 11.82 1.34
N LEU A 103 1.04 12.12 0.07
CA LEU A 103 -0.32 12.17 -0.49
C LEU A 103 -0.95 10.78 -0.58
N THR A 104 -0.15 9.74 -0.83
CA THR A 104 -0.64 8.34 -0.82
C THR A 104 -1.17 7.97 0.56
N ALA A 105 -0.45 8.34 1.62
CA ALA A 105 -0.80 8.01 3.00
C ALA A 105 -2.15 8.60 3.45
N LEU A 106 -2.76 9.50 2.68
CA LEU A 106 -4.13 9.98 2.89
C LEU A 106 -5.18 8.86 2.86
N TYR A 107 -4.85 7.65 2.37
CA TYR A 107 -5.75 6.50 2.53
C TYR A 107 -6.09 6.20 4.00
N VAL A 108 -5.29 6.69 4.96
CA VAL A 108 -5.58 6.61 6.39
C VAL A 108 -6.97 7.19 6.74
N LEU A 109 -7.46 8.15 5.96
CA LEU A 109 -8.82 8.68 6.04
C LEU A 109 -9.85 7.76 5.39
N PHE A 110 -9.53 7.27 4.20
CA PHE A 110 -10.48 6.55 3.37
C PHE A 110 -10.78 5.15 3.92
N VAL A 111 -9.79 4.44 4.45
CA VAL A 111 -9.99 3.07 4.96
C VAL A 111 -11.08 2.98 6.05
N PRO A 112 -11.03 3.75 7.16
CA PRO A 112 -12.09 3.69 8.18
C PRO A 112 -13.45 4.19 7.66
N LEU A 113 -13.46 5.18 6.75
CA LEU A 113 -14.69 5.67 6.13
C LEU A 113 -15.35 4.60 5.26
N ILE A 114 -14.58 3.94 4.40
CA ILE A 114 -15.05 2.83 3.55
C ILE A 114 -15.55 1.69 4.42
N ALA A 115 -14.82 1.31 5.48
CA ALA A 115 -15.26 0.27 6.40
C ALA A 115 -16.60 0.61 7.08
N PHE A 116 -16.81 1.87 7.45
CA PHE A 116 -18.09 2.33 7.99
C PHE A 116 -19.21 2.29 6.94
N VAL A 117 -18.98 2.75 5.71
CA VAL A 117 -20.01 2.80 4.67
C VAL A 117 -20.40 1.39 4.19
N VAL A 118 -19.42 0.52 3.93
CA VAL A 118 -19.64 -0.79 3.27
C VAL A 118 -20.15 -1.85 4.25
N ILE A 119 -19.57 -1.94 5.45
CA ILE A 119 -19.90 -3.01 6.42
C ILE A 119 -20.42 -2.47 7.76
N ARG A 120 -20.67 -1.15 7.88
CA ARG A 120 -21.11 -0.50 9.12
C ARG A 120 -20.17 -0.78 10.30
N ALA A 121 -18.91 -1.07 10.03
CA ALA A 121 -17.90 -1.30 11.06
C ALA A 121 -17.60 0.02 11.77
N LYS A 122 -17.66 -0.01 13.10
CA LYS A 122 -17.21 1.09 13.95
C LYS A 122 -15.76 0.80 14.35
N PRO A 123 -14.77 1.58 13.87
CA PRO A 123 -13.39 1.41 14.30
C PRO A 123 -13.28 1.60 15.81
N HIS A 124 -12.24 1.02 16.42
CA HIS A 124 -11.96 1.28 17.83
C HIS A 124 -11.84 2.79 18.06
N PRO A 125 -12.34 3.35 19.19
CA PRO A 125 -12.36 4.81 19.39
C PRO A 125 -11.01 5.52 19.24
N ILE A 126 -9.92 4.78 19.49
CA ILE A 126 -8.56 5.30 19.30
C ILE A 126 -8.26 5.76 17.87
N ILE A 127 -8.96 5.20 16.88
CA ILE A 127 -8.80 5.55 15.46
C ILE A 127 -9.25 7.00 15.22
N TYR A 128 -10.25 7.50 15.96
CA TYR A 128 -10.70 8.90 15.85
C TYR A 128 -9.66 9.90 16.34
N LEU A 129 -8.67 9.46 17.14
CA LEU A 129 -7.53 10.27 17.54
C LEU A 129 -6.30 9.99 16.66
N GLY A 130 -6.02 8.71 16.39
CA GLY A 130 -4.86 8.28 15.62
C GLY A 130 -4.88 8.74 14.15
N ALA A 131 -6.04 8.71 13.48
CA ALA A 131 -6.12 9.14 12.08
C ALA A 131 -5.88 10.65 11.91
N PRO A 132 -6.52 11.56 12.69
CA PRO A 132 -6.15 12.98 12.65
C PRO A 132 -4.69 13.25 13.03
N LEU A 133 -4.14 12.52 14.02
CA LEU A 133 -2.74 12.67 14.42
C LEU A 133 -1.78 12.28 13.28
N ALA A 134 -2.05 11.15 12.62
CA ALA A 134 -1.31 10.71 11.45
C ALA A 134 -1.41 11.75 10.33
N LEU A 135 -2.61 12.29 10.05
CA LEU A 135 -2.79 13.32 9.02
C LEU A 135 -2.01 14.61 9.28
N VAL A 136 -2.04 15.12 10.51
CA VAL A 136 -1.25 16.32 10.86
C VAL A 136 0.24 16.00 10.70
N GLY A 137 0.66 14.80 11.11
CA GLY A 137 2.03 14.35 10.93
C GLY A 137 2.44 14.26 9.45
N ILE A 138 1.59 13.66 8.62
CA ILE A 138 1.68 13.58 7.16
C ILE A 138 1.81 15.02 6.62
N PHE A 139 0.93 15.96 7.01
CA PHE A 139 0.97 17.36 6.55
C PHE A 139 2.26 18.09 6.90
N TYR A 140 2.77 17.89 8.12
CA TYR A 140 4.03 18.48 8.57
C TYR A 140 5.23 17.86 7.86
N LEU A 141 5.19 16.57 7.54
CA LEU A 141 6.23 15.89 6.76
C LEU A 141 6.41 16.54 5.38
N ASN A 142 5.33 17.09 4.81
CA ASN A 142 5.35 17.87 3.58
C ASN A 142 5.78 19.34 3.76
N GLY A 143 6.21 19.74 4.96
CA GLY A 143 6.60 21.11 5.26
C GLY A 143 5.50 21.99 5.82
N GLY A 144 4.31 21.44 6.09
CA GLY A 144 3.20 22.18 6.69
C GLY A 144 2.66 23.30 5.80
N ARG A 145 2.89 23.19 4.48
CA ARG A 145 2.48 24.18 3.49
C ARG A 145 1.88 23.44 2.30
N LEU A 146 0.84 24.00 1.70
CA LEU A 146 0.21 23.48 0.49
C LEU A 146 0.82 24.11 -0.78
N GLU A 147 2.13 24.41 -0.77
CA GLU A 147 2.76 25.13 -1.89
C GLU A 147 2.57 24.38 -3.23
N ALA A 148 2.27 25.17 -4.27
CA ALA A 148 2.14 24.78 -5.68
C ALA A 148 1.70 23.33 -5.93
N PHE A 149 0.51 22.97 -5.41
CA PHE A 149 -0.15 21.71 -5.70
C PHE A 149 -0.24 21.51 -7.22
N ASN A 150 0.50 20.53 -7.73
CA ASN A 150 0.58 20.29 -9.17
C ASN A 150 -0.40 19.19 -9.61
N PHE A 151 -0.50 18.96 -10.91
CA PHE A 151 -1.38 17.94 -11.45
C PHE A 151 -1.00 16.53 -10.96
N GLY A 152 0.29 16.24 -10.81
CA GLY A 152 0.78 14.99 -10.24
C GLY A 152 0.29 14.77 -8.82
N ASP A 153 0.34 15.79 -7.96
CA ASP A 153 -0.19 15.74 -6.60
C ASP A 153 -1.68 15.39 -6.58
N MET A 154 -2.47 15.99 -7.48
CA MET A 154 -3.90 15.69 -7.61
C MET A 154 -4.16 14.22 -7.98
N LEU A 155 -3.35 13.65 -8.88
CA LEU A 155 -3.43 12.24 -9.23
C LEU A 155 -3.09 11.33 -8.04
N VAL A 156 -2.07 11.67 -7.26
CA VAL A 156 -1.72 10.88 -6.07
C VAL A 156 -2.81 10.98 -5.00
N VAL A 157 -3.42 12.14 -4.77
CA VAL A 157 -4.58 12.27 -3.87
C VAL A 157 -5.75 11.42 -4.35
N ALA A 158 -6.06 11.46 -5.64
CA ALA A 158 -7.09 10.60 -6.21
C ALA A 158 -6.77 9.11 -6.01
N SER A 159 -5.49 8.73 -6.14
CA SER A 159 -5.02 7.36 -5.91
C SER A 159 -5.26 6.89 -4.47
N ALA A 160 -5.18 7.79 -3.47
CA ALA A 160 -5.33 7.45 -2.06
C ALA A 160 -6.72 6.89 -1.73
N LEU A 161 -7.77 7.33 -2.44
CA LEU A 161 -9.11 6.74 -2.31
C LEU A 161 -9.11 5.25 -2.72
N PHE A 162 -8.49 4.95 -3.87
CA PHE A 162 -8.42 3.60 -4.40
C PHE A 162 -7.49 2.70 -3.59
N TRP A 163 -6.36 3.24 -3.10
CA TRP A 163 -5.53 2.55 -2.11
C TRP A 163 -6.32 2.24 -0.85
N GLY A 164 -7.11 3.20 -0.34
CA GLY A 164 -8.00 2.93 0.80
C GLY A 164 -9.00 1.80 0.54
N GLY A 165 -9.58 1.77 -0.66
CA GLY A 165 -10.44 0.67 -1.13
C GLY A 165 -9.70 -0.66 -1.17
N HIS A 166 -8.48 -0.69 -1.73
CA HIS A 166 -7.65 -1.88 -1.78
C HIS A 166 -7.29 -2.39 -0.37
N VAL A 167 -6.76 -1.53 0.51
CA VAL A 167 -6.39 -1.87 1.89
C VAL A 167 -7.61 -2.42 2.65
N PHE A 168 -8.79 -1.82 2.46
CA PHE A 168 -10.04 -2.33 3.05
C PHE A 168 -10.41 -3.72 2.50
N MET A 169 -10.51 -3.85 1.17
CA MET A 169 -10.95 -5.09 0.50
C MET A 169 -9.98 -6.24 0.74
N LEU A 170 -8.67 -5.99 0.70
CA LEU A 170 -7.65 -6.99 0.99
C LEU A 170 -7.81 -7.50 2.43
N GLY A 171 -7.93 -6.59 3.40
CA GLY A 171 -8.16 -6.98 4.80
C GLY A 171 -9.47 -7.73 5.02
N LEU A 172 -10.53 -7.42 4.28
CA LEU A 172 -11.79 -8.15 4.33
C LEU A 172 -11.62 -9.57 3.76
N LEU A 173 -11.08 -9.67 2.55
CA LEU A 173 -10.97 -10.92 1.80
C LEU A 173 -9.96 -11.87 2.43
N THR A 174 -8.81 -11.39 2.89
CA THR A 174 -7.80 -12.23 3.55
C THR A 174 -8.30 -12.86 4.85
N ARG A 175 -9.22 -12.20 5.58
CA ARG A 175 -9.89 -12.78 6.75
C ARG A 175 -11.01 -13.74 6.36
N GLN A 176 -11.78 -13.40 5.33
CA GLN A 176 -12.88 -14.22 4.84
C GLN A 176 -12.41 -15.55 4.26
N THR A 177 -11.35 -15.53 3.43
CA THR A 177 -10.86 -16.72 2.72
C THR A 177 -9.72 -17.40 3.44
N GLY A 178 -8.96 -16.65 4.25
CA GLY A 178 -7.72 -17.13 4.81
C GLY A 178 -6.59 -17.24 3.78
N LEU A 179 -6.68 -16.64 2.57
CA LEU A 179 -5.73 -16.85 1.46
C LEU A 179 -4.93 -15.59 1.08
N PRO A 180 -4.09 -15.03 1.97
CA PRO A 180 -3.38 -13.79 1.73
C PRO A 180 -2.42 -13.85 0.54
N ILE A 181 -1.70 -14.96 0.35
CA ILE A 181 -0.70 -15.08 -0.72
C ILE A 181 -1.41 -15.25 -2.06
N ALA A 182 -2.42 -16.11 -2.13
CA ALA A 182 -3.19 -16.31 -3.36
C ALA A 182 -3.94 -15.04 -3.80
N LEU A 183 -4.55 -14.31 -2.86
CA LEU A 183 -5.21 -13.03 -3.18
C LEU A 183 -4.21 -11.98 -3.69
N SER A 184 -3.02 -11.90 -3.08
CA SER A 184 -1.96 -11.00 -3.55
C SER A 184 -1.50 -11.37 -4.95
N ALA A 185 -1.23 -12.65 -5.20
CA ALA A 185 -0.80 -13.16 -6.51
C ALA A 185 -1.85 -12.90 -7.61
N ILE A 186 -3.13 -13.20 -7.35
CA ILE A 186 -4.23 -12.92 -8.29
C ILE A 186 -4.29 -11.41 -8.59
N THR A 187 -4.24 -10.57 -7.55
CA THR A 187 -4.34 -9.11 -7.70
C THR A 187 -3.22 -8.58 -8.60
N VAL A 188 -1.96 -8.88 -8.27
CA VAL A 188 -0.83 -8.33 -9.02
C VAL A 188 -0.71 -8.93 -10.42
N LEU A 189 -1.01 -10.22 -10.62
CA LEU A 189 -1.00 -10.83 -11.96
C LEU A 189 -2.09 -10.25 -12.85
N SER A 190 -3.34 -10.19 -12.36
CA SER A 190 -4.45 -9.63 -13.12
C SER A 190 -4.19 -8.17 -13.49
N VAL A 191 -3.73 -7.37 -12.53
CA VAL A 191 -3.41 -5.96 -12.79
C VAL A 191 -2.20 -5.82 -13.71
N GLY A 192 -1.17 -6.66 -13.58
CA GLY A 192 -0.01 -6.66 -14.47
C GLY A 192 -0.38 -6.93 -15.92
N VAL A 193 -1.26 -7.91 -16.17
CA VAL A 193 -1.79 -8.20 -17.52
C VAL A 193 -2.56 -7.00 -18.06
N VAL A 194 -3.45 -6.40 -17.26
CA VAL A 194 -4.25 -5.24 -17.69
C VAL A 194 -3.36 -4.02 -17.97
N CYS A 195 -2.37 -3.75 -17.12
CA CYS A 195 -1.42 -2.65 -17.32
C CYS A 195 -0.58 -2.85 -18.59
N LEU A 196 -0.08 -4.07 -18.82
CA LEU A 196 0.71 -4.34 -20.02
C LEU A 196 -0.14 -4.26 -21.30
N ALA A 197 -1.38 -4.77 -21.28
CA ALA A 197 -2.31 -4.63 -22.39
C ALA A 197 -2.65 -3.15 -22.66
N ALA A 198 -2.88 -2.36 -21.61
CA ALA A 198 -3.09 -0.92 -21.72
C ALA A 198 -1.83 -0.18 -22.21
N ALA A 199 -0.63 -0.63 -21.84
CA ALA A 199 0.62 -0.06 -22.32
C ALA A 199 0.74 -0.17 -23.84
N PHE A 200 0.38 -1.32 -24.44
CA PHE A 200 0.34 -1.45 -25.91
C PHE A 200 -0.72 -0.60 -26.60
N ALA A 201 -1.74 -0.12 -25.88
CA ALA A 201 -2.81 0.72 -26.42
C ALA A 201 -2.53 2.22 -26.27
N PHE A 202 -1.86 2.63 -25.19
CA PHE A 202 -1.71 4.05 -24.80
C PHE A 202 -0.25 4.52 -24.70
N GLU A 203 0.70 3.61 -24.71
CA GLU A 203 2.14 3.88 -24.71
C GLU A 203 2.81 3.21 -25.93
N VAL A 204 4.10 3.42 -26.08
CA VAL A 204 4.94 2.68 -27.02
C VAL A 204 5.97 1.91 -26.18
N PRO A 205 5.64 0.70 -25.69
CA PRO A 205 6.56 -0.09 -24.88
C PRO A 205 7.83 -0.37 -25.67
N ASP A 206 8.95 0.10 -25.16
CA ASP A 206 10.26 -0.09 -25.75
C ASP A 206 11.08 -1.08 -24.93
N LEU A 207 11.67 -2.06 -25.60
CA LEU A 207 12.50 -3.07 -24.95
C LEU A 207 13.79 -2.44 -24.38
N GLN A 208 14.37 -1.45 -25.07
CA GLN A 208 15.57 -0.78 -24.56
C GLN A 208 15.25 -0.02 -23.28
N GLY A 209 14.13 0.73 -23.22
CA GLY A 209 13.66 1.36 -21.99
C GLY A 209 13.47 0.37 -20.82
N ILE A 210 12.89 -0.80 -21.09
CA ILE A 210 12.76 -1.88 -20.07
C ILE A 210 14.12 -2.37 -19.60
N LEU A 211 15.06 -2.57 -20.54
CA LEU A 211 16.42 -3.01 -20.23
C LEU A 211 17.22 -1.94 -19.49
N ASP A 212 17.00 -0.65 -19.74
CA ASP A 212 17.67 0.43 -19.02
C ASP A 212 17.13 0.56 -17.58
N GLY A 213 15.83 0.34 -17.38
CA GLY A 213 15.16 0.37 -16.08
C GLY A 213 15.09 -0.97 -15.32
N TRP A 214 15.88 -1.97 -15.72
CA TRP A 214 15.73 -3.34 -15.23
C TRP A 214 15.96 -3.49 -13.71
N VAL A 215 16.87 -2.70 -13.13
CA VAL A 215 17.15 -2.73 -11.68
C VAL A 215 15.93 -2.26 -10.90
N GLN A 216 15.28 -1.19 -11.39
CA GLN A 216 14.07 -0.63 -10.80
C GLN A 216 12.90 -1.61 -10.94
N ILE A 217 12.75 -2.25 -12.10
CA ILE A 217 11.75 -3.31 -12.30
C ILE A 217 12.00 -4.48 -11.34
N LEU A 218 13.25 -4.94 -11.19
CA LEU A 218 13.59 -6.08 -10.34
C LEU A 218 13.34 -5.76 -8.86
N TYR A 219 13.83 -4.62 -8.39
CA TYR A 219 13.63 -4.19 -7.01
C TYR A 219 12.15 -3.97 -6.69
N VAL A 220 11.43 -3.22 -7.53
CA VAL A 220 10.01 -2.92 -7.27
C VAL A 220 9.14 -4.15 -7.52
N GLY A 221 9.47 -5.01 -8.48
CA GLY A 221 8.75 -6.25 -8.75
C GLY A 221 8.91 -7.31 -7.64
N LEU A 222 10.13 -7.52 -7.14
CA LEU A 222 10.37 -8.54 -6.12
C LEU A 222 10.16 -8.01 -4.69
N MET A 223 10.76 -6.89 -4.33
CA MET A 223 10.68 -6.38 -2.97
C MET A 223 9.32 -5.71 -2.72
N SER A 224 8.95 -4.74 -3.55
CA SER A 224 7.71 -3.98 -3.33
C SER A 224 6.47 -4.79 -3.72
N THR A 225 6.46 -5.43 -4.89
CA THR A 225 5.26 -6.10 -5.38
C THR A 225 5.09 -7.49 -4.76
N ALA A 226 6.10 -8.37 -4.85
CA ALA A 226 5.95 -9.72 -4.32
C ALA A 226 5.99 -9.74 -2.78
N ILE A 227 7.07 -9.24 -2.17
CA ILE A 227 7.26 -9.35 -0.73
C ILE A 227 6.32 -8.42 0.04
N ALA A 228 6.35 -7.10 -0.21
CA ALA A 228 5.63 -6.16 0.65
C ALA A 228 4.09 -6.28 0.57
N PHE A 229 3.47 -6.50 -0.60
CA PHE A 229 2.02 -6.79 -0.66
C PHE A 229 1.67 -8.11 0.02
N THR A 230 2.53 -9.13 -0.03
CA THR A 230 2.32 -10.38 0.71
C THR A 230 2.40 -10.15 2.22
N LEU A 231 3.40 -9.39 2.69
CA LEU A 231 3.53 -9.01 4.10
C LEU A 231 2.30 -8.23 4.58
N GLN A 232 1.80 -7.30 3.76
CA GLN A 232 0.55 -6.60 4.02
C GLN A 232 -0.62 -7.57 4.15
N ALA A 233 -0.84 -8.43 3.16
CA ALA A 233 -1.95 -9.37 3.14
C ALA A 233 -1.94 -10.28 4.38
N ILE A 234 -0.77 -10.81 4.76
CA ILE A 234 -0.60 -11.64 5.98
C ILE A 234 -0.85 -10.82 7.25
N GLY A 235 -0.30 -9.60 7.33
CA GLY A 235 -0.49 -8.70 8.47
C GLY A 235 -1.96 -8.32 8.68
N GLN A 236 -2.66 -8.00 7.59
CA GLN A 236 -4.07 -7.60 7.62
C GLN A 236 -5.03 -8.72 8.01
N GLN A 237 -4.63 -9.99 7.94
CA GLN A 237 -5.43 -11.06 8.55
C GLN A 237 -5.60 -10.87 10.07
N HIS A 238 -4.61 -10.26 10.73
CA HIS A 238 -4.54 -10.17 12.19
C HIS A 238 -4.70 -8.73 12.72
N VAL A 239 -4.56 -7.72 11.85
CA VAL A 239 -4.67 -6.30 12.20
C VAL A 239 -5.85 -5.66 11.48
N PRO A 240 -6.87 -5.11 12.18
CA PRO A 240 -8.02 -4.43 11.58
C PRO A 240 -7.62 -3.43 10.49
N SER A 241 -8.39 -3.32 9.41
CA SER A 241 -7.97 -2.53 8.24
C SER A 241 -7.71 -1.05 8.59
N ALA A 242 -8.51 -0.46 9.49
CA ALA A 242 -8.29 0.91 9.98
C ALA A 242 -6.97 1.07 10.76
N ASN A 243 -6.61 0.08 11.60
CA ASN A 243 -5.32 0.07 12.29
C ASN A 243 -4.17 -0.11 11.30
N ALA A 244 -4.32 -1.05 10.36
CA ALA A 244 -3.33 -1.31 9.33
C ALA A 244 -3.07 -0.05 8.49
N ALA A 245 -4.10 0.72 8.14
CA ALA A 245 -3.94 1.98 7.41
C ALA A 245 -3.05 2.99 8.15
N ILE A 246 -3.21 3.12 9.47
CA ILE A 246 -2.37 4.03 10.26
C ILE A 246 -0.92 3.51 10.32
N ILE A 247 -0.71 2.21 10.47
CA ILE A 247 0.65 1.61 10.45
C ILE A 247 1.31 1.81 9.08
N LEU A 248 0.58 1.52 8.00
CA LEU A 248 1.10 1.61 6.64
C LEU A 248 1.39 3.07 6.23
N SER A 249 0.74 4.05 6.84
CA SER A 249 1.01 5.48 6.60
C SER A 249 2.45 5.89 6.94
N ALA A 250 3.19 5.06 7.70
CA ALA A 250 4.63 5.21 7.90
C ALA A 250 5.43 5.19 6.59
N GLU A 251 4.85 4.81 5.45
CA GLU A 251 5.54 4.74 4.17
C GLU A 251 6.01 6.13 3.76
N SER A 252 5.24 7.16 4.14
CA SER A 252 5.58 8.56 3.96
C SER A 252 6.91 8.91 4.62
N LEU A 253 7.21 8.35 5.80
CA LEU A 253 8.48 8.52 6.50
C LEU A 253 9.65 7.94 5.70
N PHE A 254 9.45 6.73 5.17
CA PHE A 254 10.49 6.03 4.41
C PHE A 254 10.64 6.59 2.99
N ALA A 255 9.58 7.13 2.40
CA ALA A 255 9.63 7.89 1.15
C ALA A 255 10.41 9.18 1.33
N ALA A 256 10.12 9.94 2.40
CA ALA A 256 10.89 11.14 2.75
C ALA A 256 12.38 10.81 3.02
N LEU A 257 12.65 9.71 3.74
CA LEU A 257 14.01 9.24 3.98
C LEU A 257 14.73 8.85 2.68
N GLY A 258 14.05 8.09 1.81
CA GLY A 258 14.58 7.69 0.51
C GLY A 258 14.84 8.89 -0.41
N GLY A 259 13.90 9.82 -0.48
CA GLY A 259 14.05 11.08 -1.21
C GLY A 259 15.24 11.89 -0.70
N ALA A 260 15.42 11.98 0.63
CA ALA A 260 16.53 12.70 1.21
C ALA A 260 17.89 12.05 0.96
N LEU A 261 18.00 10.74 1.16
CA LEU A 261 19.28 10.02 1.04
C LEU A 261 19.71 9.79 -0.41
N LEU A 262 18.77 9.56 -1.32
CA LEU A 262 19.06 9.09 -2.67
C LEU A 262 18.82 10.16 -3.75
N LEU A 263 17.93 11.13 -3.50
CA LEU A 263 17.59 12.20 -4.45
C LEU A 263 17.97 13.60 -3.96
N GLY A 264 18.49 13.71 -2.73
CA GLY A 264 18.87 14.99 -2.12
C GLY A 264 17.67 15.89 -1.74
N GLU A 265 16.46 15.33 -1.64
CA GLU A 265 15.28 16.06 -1.18
C GLU A 265 15.47 16.52 0.28
N ARG A 266 15.25 17.80 0.59
CA ARG A 266 15.46 18.30 1.96
C ARG A 266 14.16 18.28 2.74
N LEU A 267 14.17 17.56 3.86
CA LEU A 267 13.07 17.64 4.82
C LEU A 267 13.18 18.96 5.61
N PRO A 268 12.12 19.80 5.64
CA PRO A 268 12.11 20.99 6.46
C PRO A 268 12.06 20.62 7.96
N LEU A 269 12.45 21.56 8.83
CA LEU A 269 12.47 21.33 10.28
C LEU A 269 11.13 20.82 10.84
N VAL A 270 10.02 21.36 10.33
CA VAL A 270 8.66 20.94 10.71
C VAL A 270 8.37 19.48 10.30
N GLY A 271 9.06 18.95 9.28
CA GLY A 271 8.92 17.57 8.85
C GLY A 271 9.37 16.55 9.89
N TYR A 272 10.37 16.88 10.72
CA TYR A 272 10.77 16.01 11.84
C TYR A 272 9.67 15.92 12.91
N ALA A 273 8.96 17.02 13.17
CA ALA A 273 7.78 16.99 14.03
C ALA A 273 6.67 16.14 13.39
N GLY A 274 6.49 16.24 12.08
CA GLY A 274 5.58 15.38 11.32
C GLY A 274 5.88 13.89 11.48
N ALA A 275 7.16 13.52 11.37
CA ALA A 275 7.62 12.15 11.58
C ALA A 275 7.32 11.63 12.99
N ALA A 276 7.57 12.45 14.02
CA ALA A 276 7.25 12.12 15.40
C ALA A 276 5.74 11.91 15.61
N LEU A 277 4.89 12.74 14.99
CA LEU A 277 3.43 12.61 15.09
C LEU A 277 2.92 11.32 14.45
N ILE A 278 3.42 10.94 13.27
CA ILE A 278 3.07 9.66 12.62
C ILE A 278 3.47 8.50 13.51
N PHE A 279 4.70 8.51 14.04
CA PHE A 279 5.18 7.46 14.95
C PHE A 279 4.32 7.36 16.22
N CYS A 280 3.96 8.49 16.82
CA CYS A 280 3.04 8.54 17.96
C CYS A 280 1.66 7.97 17.62
N ALA A 281 1.10 8.27 16.44
CA ALA A 281 -0.18 7.72 15.99
C ALA A 281 -0.15 6.20 15.89
N ILE A 282 0.95 5.64 15.36
CA ILE A 282 1.16 4.19 15.25
C ILE A 282 1.24 3.54 16.63
N ILE A 283 2.05 4.10 17.55
CA ILE A 283 2.15 3.61 18.93
C ILE A 283 0.78 3.65 19.60
N LEU A 284 0.06 4.76 19.47
CA LEU A 284 -1.24 4.96 20.13
C LEU A 284 -2.25 3.89 19.70
N VAL A 285 -2.35 3.63 18.39
CA VAL A 285 -3.34 2.71 17.82
C VAL A 285 -3.03 1.24 18.11
N GLU A 286 -1.76 0.90 18.38
CA GLU A 286 -1.35 -0.46 18.73
C GLU A 286 -1.26 -0.71 20.25
N ALA A 287 -0.76 0.24 21.02
CA ALA A 287 -0.57 0.08 22.46
C ALA A 287 -1.91 0.16 23.23
N VAL A 288 -2.80 1.10 22.89
CA VAL A 288 -4.03 1.34 23.67
C VAL A 288 -4.98 0.15 23.67
N PRO A 289 -5.29 -0.50 22.53
CA PRO A 289 -6.13 -1.70 22.53
C PRO A 289 -5.50 -2.87 23.30
N ALA A 290 -4.18 -3.06 23.18
CA ALA A 290 -3.45 -4.13 23.87
C ALA A 290 -3.43 -3.94 25.40
N LEU A 291 -3.24 -2.70 25.87
CA LEU A 291 -3.25 -2.37 27.30
C LEU A 291 -4.64 -2.50 27.91
N ARG A 292 -5.70 -2.13 27.18
CA ARG A 292 -7.09 -2.31 27.64
C ARG A 292 -7.49 -3.78 27.74
N GLN A 293 -7.05 -4.64 26.80
CA GLN A 293 -7.30 -6.08 26.88
C GLN A 293 -6.62 -6.73 28.10
N ARG A 294 -5.38 -6.34 28.41
CA ARG A 294 -4.68 -6.84 29.61
C ARG A 294 -5.36 -6.43 30.92
N ARG A 295 -5.85 -5.19 31.01
CA ARG A 295 -6.60 -4.73 32.20
C ARG A 295 -7.90 -5.50 32.40
N ALA A 296 -8.63 -5.82 31.32
CA ALA A 296 -9.87 -6.57 31.43
C ALA A 296 -9.68 -8.03 31.91
N VAL A 297 -8.54 -8.65 31.57
CA VAL A 297 -8.19 -10.03 32.00
C VAL A 297 -7.64 -10.06 33.42
N GLY A 298 -6.97 -8.99 33.89
CA GLY A 298 -6.46 -8.91 35.27
C GLY A 298 -7.51 -8.53 36.32
N THR A 299 -8.74 -8.21 35.91
CA THR A 299 -9.87 -7.86 36.79
C THR A 299 -10.97 -8.94 36.83
N ALA A 300 -10.75 -10.07 36.16
CA ALA A 300 -11.64 -11.24 36.14
C ALA A 300 -10.98 -12.39 36.92
#